data_AF-A0A9E5KET0-F1
#
_entry.id   AF-A0A9E5KET0-F1
#
_cell.length_a   1.000
_cell.length_b   1.000
_cell.length_c   1.000
_cell.angle_alpha   90.00
_cell.angle_beta   90.00
_cell.angle_gamma   90.00
#
_symmetry.space_group_name_H-M   'P 1'
#
loop_
_entity.id
_entity.type
_entity.pdbx_description
1 polymer ?
#
loop_
_entity_poly.entity_id
_entity_poly.type
_entity_poly.pdbx_seq_one_letter_code
_entity_poly.pdbx_strand_id
1 'polypeptide(L)'
;MLEKSWDEGEVELSVVRPGMTWWEWVPLGKRTAPVRTWTEPGYPSPSWTIYSPLWPRSTTTGGPDDGSLEVWWSTEKVPQHDREFTRGADFNEITELENQSMIIDGKDCLLESVKLEDRMVTVEPGKWAMAKCLVVRTRTAPAIDNPSGLAIATIAGQNWSGQEQIVHAEAGKVASVFWPMDAKGIASIRAIQIRSLKRFKDNAVARGYHIRYERIGSPDANDERPRQVLPPAPTRSVNSGNPSRSASNP
;
A
#
# COMPACT_ATOMS: atom_id res chain seq x y z
N MET A 1 -29.34 1.30 31.46
CA MET A 1 -28.82 0.10 30.78
C MET A 1 -29.49 0.10 29.41
N LEU A 2 -28.82 0.64 28.39
CA LEU A 2 -29.33 0.78 27.03
C LEU A 2 -28.66 -0.30 26.18
N GLU A 3 -29.23 -1.49 26.17
CA GLU A 3 -28.88 -2.50 25.18
C GLU A 3 -29.76 -2.26 23.94
N LYS A 4 -29.13 -1.91 22.82
CA LYS A 4 -29.81 -1.78 21.54
C LYS A 4 -30.19 -3.20 21.09
N SER A 5 -31.48 -3.47 20.94
CA SER A 5 -31.97 -4.70 20.34
C SER A 5 -31.49 -4.77 18.90
N TRP A 6 -30.91 -5.91 18.52
CA TRP A 6 -30.41 -6.19 17.18
C TRP A 6 -31.54 -6.04 16.14
N ASP A 7 -31.29 -5.26 15.09
CA ASP A 7 -32.23 -4.97 13.99
C ASP A 7 -31.67 -5.57 12.68
N GLU A 8 -32.40 -6.52 12.09
CA GLU A 8 -32.05 -7.17 10.82
C GLU A 8 -31.98 -6.18 9.64
N GLY A 9 -32.66 -5.03 9.73
CA GLY A 9 -32.63 -3.98 8.72
C GLY A 9 -31.37 -3.11 8.74
N GLU A 10 -30.55 -3.25 9.79
CA GLU A 10 -29.35 -2.44 10.04
C GLU A 10 -28.06 -3.25 9.81
N VAL A 11 -28.06 -4.16 8.82
CA VAL A 11 -26.79 -4.72 8.31
C VAL A 11 -26.12 -3.64 7.45
N GLU A 12 -25.44 -2.71 8.09
CA GLU A 12 -24.49 -1.85 7.40
C GLU A 12 -23.39 -2.75 6.84
N LEU A 13 -23.49 -3.08 5.54
CA LEU A 13 -22.47 -3.82 4.80
C LEU A 13 -21.18 -2.99 4.77
N SER A 14 -20.42 -3.06 5.87
CA SER A 14 -19.13 -2.41 5.97
C SER A 14 -18.09 -3.29 5.29
N VAL A 15 -17.45 -2.75 4.25
CA VAL A 15 -16.30 -3.40 3.63
C VAL A 15 -15.13 -3.27 4.60
N VAL A 16 -14.78 -4.37 5.27
CA VAL A 16 -13.58 -4.43 6.11
C VAL A 16 -12.36 -4.26 5.21
N ARG A 17 -11.68 -3.12 5.35
CA ARG A 17 -10.40 -2.86 4.67
C ARG A 17 -9.26 -3.11 5.63
N PRO A 18 -8.26 -3.94 5.29
CA PRO A 18 -7.06 -4.01 6.09
C PRO A 18 -6.38 -2.63 6.09
N GLY A 19 -5.81 -2.23 7.23
CA GLY A 19 -5.12 -0.96 7.33
C GLY A 19 -3.76 -1.00 6.62
N MET A 20 -2.92 -1.95 7.01
CA MET A 20 -1.63 -2.19 6.37
C MET A 20 -1.56 -3.63 5.88
N THR A 21 -0.98 -3.83 4.71
CA THR A 21 -0.72 -5.13 4.09
C THR A 21 0.75 -5.22 3.67
N TRP A 22 1.38 -6.35 3.95
CA TRP A 22 2.70 -6.71 3.42
C TRP A 22 2.58 -7.97 2.59
N TRP A 23 3.30 -7.99 1.48
CA TRP A 23 3.28 -9.08 0.50
C TRP A 23 4.69 -9.59 0.30
N GLU A 24 4.88 -10.90 0.37
CA GLU A 24 6.10 -11.56 -0.07
C GLU A 24 5.77 -12.59 -1.13
N TRP A 25 6.42 -12.44 -2.28
CA TRP A 25 6.24 -13.32 -3.41
C TRP A 25 7.61 -13.84 -3.84
N VAL A 26 7.81 -15.14 -3.68
CA VAL A 26 9.13 -15.78 -3.82
C VAL A 26 9.03 -16.92 -4.83
N PRO A 27 9.88 -16.97 -5.87
CA PRO A 27 9.94 -18.13 -6.75
C PRO A 27 10.45 -19.33 -5.97
N LEU A 28 9.89 -20.52 -6.19
CA LEU A 28 10.22 -21.71 -5.40
C LEU A 28 11.71 -22.02 -5.46
N GLY A 29 12.34 -22.13 -4.28
CA GLY A 29 13.77 -22.43 -4.14
C GLY A 29 14.71 -21.32 -4.58
N LYS A 30 14.22 -20.10 -4.81
CA LYS A 30 15.02 -18.94 -5.25
C LYS A 30 14.89 -17.76 -4.27
N ARG A 31 15.69 -16.72 -4.49
CA ARG A 31 15.60 -15.44 -3.76
C ARG A 31 14.36 -14.66 -4.18
N THR A 32 13.85 -13.84 -3.25
CA THR A 32 12.73 -12.92 -3.48
C THR A 32 13.01 -12.04 -4.70
N ALA A 33 12.12 -12.07 -5.68
CA ALA A 33 12.19 -11.14 -6.80
C ALA A 33 11.71 -9.75 -6.33
N PRO A 34 12.22 -8.64 -6.89
CA PRO A 34 11.64 -7.33 -6.64
C PRO A 34 10.15 -7.35 -6.97
N VAL A 35 9.33 -6.94 -6.00
CA VAL A 35 7.88 -6.84 -6.16
C VAL A 35 7.44 -5.40 -5.99
N ARG A 36 6.48 -5.01 -6.81
CA ARG A 36 5.71 -3.78 -6.65
C ARG A 36 4.30 -4.16 -6.30
N THR A 37 3.76 -3.56 -5.25
CA THR A 37 2.38 -3.81 -4.83
C THR A 37 1.65 -2.50 -4.72
N TRP A 38 0.45 -2.40 -5.28
CA TRP A 38 -0.42 -1.24 -5.09
C TRP A 38 -1.87 -1.66 -4.91
N THR A 39 -2.67 -0.81 -4.28
CA THR A 39 -4.12 -1.00 -4.17
C THR A 39 -4.78 -0.78 -5.52
N GLU A 40 -5.64 -1.71 -5.92
CA GLU A 40 -6.34 -1.69 -7.19
C GLU A 40 -7.80 -1.26 -6.97
N PRO A 41 -8.21 -0.08 -7.46
CA PRO A 41 -9.59 0.39 -7.31
C PRO A 41 -10.54 -0.31 -8.29
N GLY A 42 -11.85 -0.11 -8.09
CA GLY A 42 -12.88 -0.63 -8.99
C GLY A 42 -13.34 -2.05 -8.69
N TYR A 43 -12.93 -2.63 -7.55
CA TYR A 43 -13.38 -3.94 -7.10
C TYR A 43 -14.29 -3.81 -5.87
N PRO A 44 -15.25 -4.74 -5.67
CA PRO A 44 -16.17 -4.69 -4.53
C PRO A 44 -15.47 -4.98 -3.20
N SER A 45 -14.31 -5.62 -3.23
CA SER A 45 -13.45 -5.90 -2.08
C SER A 45 -12.08 -5.24 -2.25
N PRO A 46 -11.35 -4.95 -1.14
CA PRO A 46 -9.96 -4.52 -1.21
C PRO A 46 -9.16 -5.44 -2.12
N SER A 47 -8.55 -4.85 -3.12
CA SER A 47 -7.81 -5.57 -4.15
C SER A 47 -6.44 -4.94 -4.32
N TRP A 48 -5.46 -5.75 -4.68
CA TRP A 48 -4.09 -5.32 -4.91
C TRP A 48 -3.59 -5.94 -6.20
N THR A 49 -2.74 -5.20 -6.90
CA THR A 49 -1.92 -5.78 -7.96
C THR A 49 -0.52 -5.98 -7.41
N ILE A 50 0.05 -7.17 -7.65
CA ILE A 50 1.45 -7.49 -7.42
C ILE A 50 2.13 -7.63 -8.77
N TYR A 51 3.20 -6.87 -8.99
CA TYR A 51 3.97 -6.86 -10.22
C TYR A 51 5.43 -7.20 -9.93
N SER A 52 5.95 -8.25 -10.57
CA SER A 52 7.35 -8.64 -10.48
C SER A 52 7.98 -8.65 -11.87
N PRO A 53 8.68 -7.58 -12.29
CA PRO A 53 9.21 -7.46 -13.65
C PRO A 53 10.33 -8.45 -13.97
N LEU A 54 11.00 -8.97 -12.93
CA LEU A 54 12.15 -9.87 -13.04
C LEU A 54 11.83 -11.27 -12.54
N TRP A 55 10.55 -11.68 -12.65
CA TRP A 55 10.15 -13.02 -12.28
C TRP A 55 10.88 -14.06 -13.14
N PRO A 56 11.53 -15.07 -12.54
CA PRO A 56 12.31 -16.03 -13.30
C PRO A 56 11.42 -16.91 -14.17
N ARG A 57 11.98 -17.40 -15.28
CA ARG A 57 11.31 -18.33 -16.18
C ARG A 57 11.75 -19.75 -15.92
N SER A 58 10.80 -20.68 -15.97
CA SER A 58 11.03 -22.10 -15.92
C SER A 58 11.78 -22.57 -17.17
N THR A 59 12.84 -23.33 -16.96
CA THR A 59 13.57 -24.01 -18.04
C THR A 59 12.76 -25.15 -18.65
N THR A 60 11.76 -25.67 -17.92
CA THR A 60 10.90 -26.77 -18.37
C THR A 60 9.72 -26.28 -19.20
N THR A 61 8.99 -25.26 -18.74
CA THR A 61 7.77 -24.79 -19.42
C THR A 61 8.02 -23.56 -20.30
N GLY A 62 9.15 -22.86 -20.15
CA GLY A 62 9.41 -21.56 -20.77
C GLY A 62 8.59 -20.41 -20.20
N GLY A 63 7.58 -20.71 -19.37
CA GLY A 63 6.72 -19.75 -18.67
C GLY A 63 7.32 -19.26 -17.34
N PRO A 64 6.57 -18.45 -16.58
CA PRO A 64 6.98 -18.05 -15.22
C PRO A 64 7.25 -19.26 -14.33
N ASP A 65 8.30 -19.21 -13.51
CA ASP A 65 8.50 -20.20 -12.46
C ASP A 65 7.35 -20.17 -11.45
N ASP A 66 7.09 -21.32 -10.84
CA ASP A 66 6.16 -21.41 -9.73
C ASP A 66 6.71 -20.65 -8.50
N GLY A 67 5.81 -20.26 -7.59
CA GLY A 67 6.18 -19.46 -6.42
C GLY A 67 5.26 -19.67 -5.23
N SER A 68 5.71 -19.18 -4.09
CA SER A 68 4.90 -19.03 -2.88
C SER A 68 4.50 -17.58 -2.68
N LEU A 69 3.32 -17.37 -2.12
CA LEU A 69 2.79 -16.06 -1.76
C LEU A 69 2.46 -16.04 -0.28
N GLU A 70 3.04 -15.10 0.45
CA GLU A 70 2.70 -14.82 1.84
C GLU A 70 2.17 -13.40 1.99
N VAL A 71 1.13 -13.27 2.81
CA VAL A 71 0.45 -12.00 3.03
C VAL A 71 0.20 -11.82 4.52
N TRP A 72 0.55 -10.65 5.04
CA TRP A 72 0.28 -10.23 6.41
C TRP A 72 -0.52 -8.94 6.38
N TRP A 73 -1.50 -8.81 7.26
CA TRP A 73 -2.26 -7.57 7.38
C TRP A 73 -2.54 -7.17 8.82
N SER A 74 -2.83 -5.88 8.99
CA SER A 74 -3.40 -5.33 10.23
C SER A 74 -4.85 -4.93 10.01
N THR A 75 -5.70 -5.19 10.99
CA THR A 75 -7.08 -4.68 11.03
C THR A 75 -7.13 -3.22 11.53
N GLU A 76 -6.05 -2.73 12.12
CA GLU A 76 -5.94 -1.34 12.57
C GLU A 76 -5.64 -0.43 11.38
N LYS A 77 -6.40 0.66 11.23
CA LYS A 77 -6.14 1.68 10.21
C LYS A 77 -4.74 2.29 10.33
N VAL A 78 -4.24 2.41 11.57
CA VAL A 78 -2.89 2.90 11.86
C VAL A 78 -2.22 1.88 12.78
N PRO A 79 -1.45 0.93 12.22
CA PRO A 79 -0.71 -0.02 13.04
C PRO A 79 0.29 0.71 13.94
N GLN A 80 0.58 0.15 15.11
CA GLN A 80 1.63 0.63 16.01
C GLN A 80 2.94 0.86 15.24
N HIS A 81 3.65 1.94 15.59
CA HIS A 81 4.96 2.27 15.03
C HIS A 81 6.05 2.20 16.10
N ASP A 82 7.30 2.04 15.66
CA ASP A 82 8.48 1.98 16.53
C ASP A 82 9.07 3.37 16.75
N ARG A 83 9.07 4.19 15.69
CA ARG A 83 9.54 5.58 15.73
C ARG A 83 8.60 6.45 14.93
N GLU A 84 8.35 7.65 15.44
CA GLU A 84 7.60 8.69 14.75
C GLU A 84 8.45 9.96 14.73
N PHE A 85 8.49 10.60 13.57
CA PHE A 85 8.96 11.97 13.40
C PHE A 85 7.74 12.83 13.13
N THR A 86 7.50 13.83 13.96
CA THR A 86 6.31 14.69 13.92
C THR A 86 6.64 16.08 13.42
N ARG A 87 5.82 16.61 12.50
CA ARG A 87 5.98 17.97 11.98
C ARG A 87 5.78 19.00 13.11
N GLY A 88 6.67 19.98 13.19
CA GLY A 88 6.71 21.02 14.22
C GLY A 88 7.42 20.59 15.51
N ALA A 89 7.67 19.29 15.71
CA ALA A 89 8.44 18.78 16.84
C ALA A 89 9.82 18.26 16.40
N ASP A 90 9.86 17.37 15.40
CA ASP A 90 11.08 16.75 14.89
C ASP A 90 11.53 17.37 13.55
N PHE A 91 10.61 17.95 12.77
CA PHE A 91 10.93 18.59 11.49
C PHE A 91 9.93 19.69 11.11
N ASN A 92 10.37 20.72 10.39
CA ASN A 92 9.47 21.67 9.71
C ASN A 92 9.41 21.39 8.21
N GLU A 93 10.55 21.05 7.61
CA GLU A 93 10.65 20.57 6.24
C GLU A 93 11.04 19.09 6.21
N ILE A 94 10.47 18.32 5.27
CA ILE A 94 10.71 16.87 5.18
C ILE A 94 12.19 16.52 4.94
N THR A 95 12.95 17.44 4.34
CA THR A 95 14.37 17.30 4.02
C THR A 95 15.26 17.32 5.28
N GLU A 96 14.77 17.86 6.40
CA GLU A 96 15.48 17.87 7.69
C GLU A 96 15.64 16.45 8.29
N LEU A 97 14.85 15.51 7.79
CA LEU A 97 14.87 14.11 8.23
C LEU A 97 15.97 13.26 7.56
N GLU A 98 16.84 13.86 6.76
CA GLU A 98 17.97 13.14 6.16
C GLU A 98 19.02 12.74 7.22
N ASN A 99 19.50 11.50 7.13
CA ASN A 99 20.50 10.90 8.03
C ASN A 99 20.10 10.81 9.51
N GLN A 100 18.79 10.72 9.82
CA GLN A 100 18.34 10.53 11.20
C GLN A 100 18.57 9.09 11.67
N SER A 101 19.33 8.93 12.75
CA SER A 101 19.59 7.61 13.36
C SER A 101 18.49 7.23 14.35
N MET A 102 18.13 5.96 14.39
CA MET A 102 17.08 5.42 15.26
C MET A 102 17.34 3.94 15.55
N ILE A 103 16.70 3.43 16.61
CA ILE A 103 16.71 2.00 16.94
C ILE A 103 15.35 1.41 16.59
N ILE A 104 15.34 0.39 15.73
CA ILE A 104 14.14 -0.33 15.32
C ILE A 104 14.36 -1.81 15.62
N ASP A 105 13.51 -2.39 16.47
CA ASP A 105 13.62 -3.79 16.88
C ASP A 105 15.01 -4.17 17.45
N GLY A 106 15.60 -3.26 18.24
CA GLY A 106 16.93 -3.46 18.82
C GLY A 106 18.09 -3.37 17.82
N LYS A 107 17.83 -2.97 16.57
CA LYS A 107 18.85 -2.77 15.53
C LYS A 107 19.03 -1.30 15.19
N ASP A 108 20.26 -0.96 14.83
CA ASP A 108 20.58 0.36 14.31
C ASP A 108 19.90 0.55 12.97
N CYS A 109 19.14 1.62 12.85
CA CYS A 109 18.48 2.02 11.62
C CYS A 109 18.79 3.48 11.31
N LEU A 110 18.96 3.78 10.03
CA LEU A 110 19.21 5.10 9.51
C LEU A 110 18.08 5.46 8.54
N LEU A 111 17.45 6.61 8.78
CA LEU A 111 16.63 7.28 7.80
C LEU A 111 17.57 7.97 6.80
N GLU A 112 17.93 7.26 5.72
CA GLU A 112 18.94 7.74 4.77
C GLU A 112 18.46 8.99 4.03
N SER A 113 17.19 9.07 3.67
CA SER A 113 16.63 10.25 3.00
C SER A 113 15.11 10.30 3.02
N VAL A 114 14.56 11.51 2.96
CA VAL A 114 13.13 11.78 2.73
C VAL A 114 13.05 12.87 1.66
N LYS A 115 12.69 12.51 0.42
CA LYS A 115 12.78 13.40 -0.75
C LYS A 115 11.59 13.29 -1.68
N LEU A 116 11.29 14.38 -2.40
CA LEU A 116 10.40 14.35 -3.54
C LEU A 116 11.18 13.91 -4.79
N GLU A 117 10.65 12.93 -5.51
CA GLU A 117 11.23 12.42 -6.75
C GLU A 117 10.16 12.28 -7.82
N ASP A 118 10.52 12.54 -9.08
CA ASP A 118 9.68 12.14 -10.20
C ASP A 118 9.93 10.66 -10.48
N ARG A 119 8.88 9.82 -10.38
CA ARG A 119 8.99 8.38 -10.62
C ARG A 119 7.88 7.90 -11.55
N MET A 120 8.19 6.89 -12.35
CA MET A 120 7.21 6.17 -13.16
C MET A 120 6.39 5.26 -12.25
N VAL A 121 5.12 5.59 -12.04
CA VAL A 121 4.22 4.88 -11.13
C VAL A 121 2.91 4.53 -11.81
N THR A 122 2.17 3.58 -11.25
CA THR A 122 0.82 3.26 -11.73
C THR A 122 -0.15 4.32 -11.22
N VAL A 123 -0.73 5.09 -12.14
CA VAL A 123 -1.70 6.16 -11.81
C VAL A 123 -3.15 5.69 -11.96
N GLU A 124 -3.37 4.69 -12.82
CA GLU A 124 -4.65 4.02 -13.05
C GLU A 124 -4.38 2.55 -13.38
N PRO A 125 -5.38 1.65 -13.26
CA PRO A 125 -5.28 0.26 -13.71
C PRO A 125 -4.62 0.13 -15.09
N GLY A 126 -3.43 -0.47 -15.14
CA GLY A 126 -2.68 -0.71 -16.38
C GLY A 126 -2.00 0.52 -17.00
N LYS A 127 -2.12 1.73 -16.42
CA LYS A 127 -1.48 2.95 -16.93
C LYS A 127 -0.36 3.41 -16.02
N TRP A 128 0.79 3.61 -16.63
CA TRP A 128 1.99 4.14 -15.99
C TRP A 128 2.20 5.59 -16.43
N ALA A 129 2.52 6.47 -15.49
CA ALA A 129 2.89 7.84 -15.78
C ALA A 129 3.97 8.34 -14.81
N MET A 130 4.71 9.36 -15.22
CA MET A 130 5.60 10.08 -14.32
C MET A 130 4.75 10.87 -13.32
N ALA A 131 4.97 10.66 -12.04
CA ALA A 131 4.34 11.42 -10.96
C ALA A 131 5.38 11.85 -9.92
N LYS A 132 5.11 12.99 -9.28
CA LYS A 132 5.82 13.40 -8.07
C LYS A 132 5.47 12.41 -6.94
N CYS A 133 6.50 11.86 -6.32
CA CYS A 133 6.41 10.88 -5.26
C CYS A 133 7.21 11.33 -4.05
N LEU A 134 6.70 11.07 -2.85
CA LEU A 134 7.55 11.09 -1.65
C LEU A 134 8.28 9.75 -1.55
N VAL A 135 9.60 9.80 -1.41
CA VAL A 135 10.44 8.62 -1.23
C VAL A 135 11.13 8.71 0.12
N VAL A 136 10.84 7.73 0.97
CA VAL A 136 11.44 7.56 2.30
C VAL A 136 12.37 6.36 2.23
N ARG A 137 13.67 6.59 2.41
CA ARG A 137 14.69 5.52 2.40
C ARG A 137 15.18 5.24 3.79
N THR A 138 15.13 3.97 4.17
CA THR A 138 15.66 3.46 5.43
C THR A 138 16.77 2.45 5.15
N ARG A 139 17.74 2.37 6.05
CA ARG A 139 18.76 1.33 6.08
C ARG A 139 18.85 0.75 7.48
N THR A 140 18.83 -0.57 7.60
CA THR A 140 19.06 -1.28 8.86
C THR A 140 20.48 -1.87 8.84
N ALA A 141 21.21 -1.72 9.94
CA ALA A 141 22.53 -2.28 10.14
C ALA A 141 22.51 -3.36 11.24
N PRO A 142 23.26 -4.47 11.10
CA PRO A 142 24.03 -4.86 9.91
C PRO A 142 23.11 -5.21 8.72
N ALA A 143 23.71 -5.41 7.54
CA ALA A 143 23.00 -5.98 6.40
C ALA A 143 22.35 -7.32 6.80
N ILE A 144 21.17 -7.59 6.24
CA ILE A 144 20.33 -8.70 6.68
C ILE A 144 20.02 -9.63 5.51
N ASP A 145 20.11 -10.94 5.74
CA ASP A 145 19.75 -11.93 4.73
C ASP A 145 18.23 -12.14 4.62
N ASN A 146 17.44 -11.59 5.56
CA ASN A 146 15.99 -11.75 5.63
C ASN A 146 15.28 -10.38 5.70
N PRO A 147 14.29 -10.12 4.81
CA PRO A 147 13.52 -8.87 4.80
C PRO A 147 12.88 -8.51 6.13
N SER A 148 12.55 -9.48 6.98
CA SER A 148 11.85 -9.24 8.25
C SER A 148 12.61 -8.27 9.15
N GLY A 149 13.95 -8.21 9.08
CA GLY A 149 14.72 -7.25 9.86
C GLY A 149 14.68 -5.80 9.35
N LEU A 150 13.93 -5.48 8.29
CA LEU A 150 13.88 -4.15 7.70
C LEU A 150 12.93 -3.21 8.45
N ALA A 151 13.27 -1.93 8.42
CA ALA A 151 12.41 -0.85 8.85
C ALA A 151 11.66 -0.24 7.65
N ILE A 152 10.34 -0.16 7.73
CA ILE A 152 9.48 0.36 6.65
C ILE A 152 8.78 1.64 7.11
N ALA A 153 8.58 2.57 6.18
CA ALA A 153 7.93 3.84 6.48
C ALA A 153 6.45 3.84 6.07
N THR A 154 5.65 4.61 6.80
CA THR A 154 4.35 5.14 6.36
C THR A 154 4.29 6.63 6.69
N ILE A 155 3.29 7.31 6.16
CA ILE A 155 3.01 8.71 6.44
C ILE A 155 1.64 8.87 7.10
N ALA A 156 1.52 9.83 8.01
CA ALA A 156 0.26 10.19 8.65
C ALA A 156 -0.20 11.59 8.19
N GLY A 157 -1.52 11.77 8.08
CA GLY A 157 -2.14 13.08 7.81
C GLY A 157 -2.50 13.36 6.35
N GLN A 158 -2.15 12.50 5.41
CA GLN A 158 -2.46 12.64 3.99
C GLN A 158 -3.04 11.33 3.43
N ASN A 159 -3.99 11.42 2.51
CA ASN A 159 -4.40 10.29 1.68
C ASN A 159 -3.53 10.28 0.41
N TRP A 160 -2.80 9.21 0.18
CA TRP A 160 -2.14 8.92 -1.09
C TRP A 160 -2.96 7.89 -1.86
N SER A 161 -2.85 7.85 -3.18
CA SER A 161 -3.59 6.88 -4.00
C SER A 161 -2.81 5.58 -4.19
N GLY A 162 -1.48 5.62 -4.06
CA GLY A 162 -0.60 4.48 -4.28
C GLY A 162 0.63 4.53 -3.39
N GLN A 163 1.09 3.34 -3.03
CA GLN A 163 2.29 3.10 -2.25
C GLN A 163 3.07 1.96 -2.87
N GLU A 164 4.40 2.03 -2.86
CA GLU A 164 5.31 0.95 -3.28
C GLU A 164 6.37 0.79 -2.19
N GLN A 165 6.82 -0.45 -2.00
CA GLN A 165 7.94 -0.78 -1.15
C GLN A 165 9.01 -1.43 -2.02
N ILE A 166 10.16 -0.76 -2.15
CA ILE A 166 11.31 -1.29 -2.91
C ILE A 166 12.31 -1.82 -1.90
N VAL A 167 12.48 -3.13 -1.87
CA VAL A 167 13.30 -3.82 -0.87
C VAL A 167 14.61 -4.31 -1.48
N HIS A 168 15.72 -3.97 -0.82
CA HIS A 168 17.07 -4.48 -1.09
C HIS A 168 17.59 -5.11 0.21
N ALA A 169 17.13 -6.32 0.52
CA ALA A 169 17.36 -6.96 1.82
C ALA A 169 18.85 -7.14 2.11
N GLU A 170 19.63 -7.57 1.11
CA GLU A 170 21.08 -7.76 1.19
C GLU A 170 21.87 -6.49 1.52
N ALA A 171 21.29 -5.31 1.25
CA ALA A 171 21.87 -4.03 1.63
C ALA A 171 21.27 -3.46 2.94
N GLY A 172 20.29 -4.16 3.52
CA GLY A 172 19.48 -3.69 4.63
C GLY A 172 18.60 -2.49 4.28
N LYS A 173 18.33 -2.24 2.98
CA LYS A 173 17.68 -1.01 2.51
C LYS A 173 16.23 -1.22 2.09
N VAL A 174 15.39 -0.22 2.39
CA VAL A 174 14.03 -0.10 1.85
C VAL A 174 13.79 1.31 1.37
N ALA A 175 13.08 1.45 0.25
CA ALA A 175 12.45 2.71 -0.15
C ALA A 175 10.93 2.56 -0.11
N SER A 176 10.28 3.30 0.79
CA SER A 176 8.83 3.46 0.82
C SER A 176 8.44 4.66 -0.05
N VAL A 177 7.71 4.41 -1.12
CA VAL A 177 7.32 5.41 -2.12
C VAL A 177 5.82 5.67 -2.01
N PHE A 178 5.42 6.94 -1.99
CA PHE A 178 4.01 7.35 -1.87
C PHE A 178 3.65 8.32 -3.00
N TRP A 179 2.53 8.10 -3.70
CA TRP A 179 2.07 8.95 -4.79
C TRP A 179 0.54 9.04 -4.89
N PRO A 180 0.02 10.06 -5.60
CA PRO A 180 0.73 11.28 -6.01
C PRO A 180 1.08 12.12 -4.80
N MET A 181 2.15 12.92 -4.91
CA MET A 181 2.56 13.84 -3.87
C MET A 181 2.87 15.23 -4.45
N ASP A 182 1.97 16.18 -4.20
CA ASP A 182 2.17 17.58 -4.56
C ASP A 182 2.63 18.42 -3.34
N ALA A 183 2.88 19.71 -3.54
CA ALA A 183 3.32 20.60 -2.47
C ALA A 183 2.31 20.66 -1.30
N LYS A 184 1.01 20.59 -1.61
CA LYS A 184 -0.06 20.58 -0.61
C LYS A 184 -0.06 19.27 0.20
N GLY A 185 0.12 18.14 -0.49
CA GLY A 185 0.25 16.82 0.10
C GLY A 185 1.47 16.70 0.99
N ILE A 186 2.58 17.35 0.64
CA ILE A 186 3.74 17.43 1.54
C ILE A 186 3.44 18.27 2.77
N ALA A 187 2.83 19.44 2.59
CA ALA A 187 2.49 20.34 3.70
C ALA A 187 1.48 19.70 4.68
N SER A 188 0.65 18.77 4.23
CA SER A 188 -0.31 18.05 5.07
C SER A 188 0.29 16.84 5.81
N ILE A 189 1.52 16.41 5.51
CA ILE A 189 2.19 15.34 6.25
C ILE A 189 2.38 15.79 7.69
N ARG A 190 1.71 15.09 8.61
CA ARG A 190 1.82 15.33 10.06
C ARG A 190 2.97 14.57 10.67
N ALA A 191 3.22 13.36 10.19
CA ALA A 191 4.30 12.53 10.70
C ALA A 191 4.81 11.51 9.67
N ILE A 192 6.08 11.13 9.84
CA ILE A 192 6.68 9.96 9.20
C ILE A 192 6.86 8.89 10.27
N GLN A 193 6.24 7.74 10.05
CA GLN A 193 6.20 6.64 11.01
C GLN A 193 7.04 5.48 10.48
N ILE A 194 8.00 5.02 11.27
CA ILE A 194 8.89 3.91 10.96
C ILE A 194 8.51 2.69 11.80
N ARG A 195 8.47 1.52 11.17
CA ARG A 195 8.05 0.26 11.80
C ARG A 195 9.02 -0.87 11.52
N SER A 196 9.17 -1.76 12.48
CA SER A 196 9.78 -3.08 12.28
C SER A 196 8.87 -3.96 11.43
N LEU A 197 9.35 -4.39 10.27
CA LEU A 197 8.64 -5.36 9.45
C LEU A 197 8.48 -6.70 10.19
N LYS A 198 9.48 -7.10 10.97
CA LYS A 198 9.42 -8.32 11.80
C LYS A 198 8.26 -8.24 12.76
N ARG A 199 8.19 -7.18 13.55
CA ARG A 199 7.14 -7.02 14.57
C ARG A 199 5.76 -6.94 13.93
N PHE A 200 5.64 -6.26 12.79
CA PHE A 200 4.40 -6.25 12.02
C PHE A 200 3.95 -7.67 11.64
N LYS A 201 4.85 -8.48 11.07
CA LYS A 201 4.56 -9.87 10.69
C LYS A 201 4.26 -10.76 11.89
N ASP A 202 5.08 -10.68 12.94
CA ASP A 202 4.88 -11.47 14.16
C ASP A 202 3.51 -11.18 14.79
N ASN A 203 3.15 -9.89 14.88
CA ASN A 203 1.85 -9.46 15.41
C ASN A 203 0.69 -9.94 14.53
N ALA A 204 0.85 -9.86 13.20
CA ALA A 204 -0.15 -10.35 12.26
C ALA A 204 -0.36 -11.87 12.41
N VAL A 205 0.73 -12.65 12.48
CA VAL A 205 0.68 -14.10 12.71
C VAL A 205 0.03 -14.43 14.05
N ALA A 206 0.45 -13.78 15.14
CA ALA A 206 -0.08 -14.02 16.48
C ALA A 206 -1.59 -13.74 16.59
N ARG A 207 -2.13 -12.87 15.73
CA ARG A 207 -3.55 -12.51 15.68
C ARG A 207 -4.34 -13.25 14.59
N GLY A 208 -3.70 -14.15 13.83
CA GLY A 208 -4.34 -14.87 12.73
C GLY A 208 -4.59 -14.03 11.46
N TYR A 209 -3.91 -12.89 11.30
CA TYR A 209 -4.00 -12.01 10.13
C TYR A 209 -2.86 -12.26 9.13
N HIS A 210 -2.70 -13.53 8.78
CA HIS A 210 -1.66 -14.00 7.89
C HIS A 210 -2.18 -15.17 7.05
N ILE A 211 -1.81 -15.21 5.77
CA ILE A 211 -2.06 -16.35 4.90
C ILE A 211 -0.82 -16.66 4.06
N ARG A 212 -0.56 -17.95 3.88
CA ARG A 212 0.52 -18.48 3.05
C ARG A 212 -0.05 -19.44 2.02
N TYR A 213 0.27 -19.19 0.76
CA TYR A 213 0.10 -20.12 -0.34
C TYR A 213 1.47 -20.70 -0.67
N GLU A 214 1.67 -21.98 -0.36
CA GLU A 214 2.93 -22.69 -0.66
C GLU A 214 3.23 -22.73 -2.17
N ARG A 215 2.17 -22.72 -2.97
CA ARG A 215 2.23 -22.84 -4.42
C ARG A 215 1.08 -22.06 -5.04
N ILE A 216 1.40 -21.06 -5.85
CA ILE A 216 0.39 -20.24 -6.55
C ILE A 216 -0.03 -20.85 -7.89
N GLY A 217 0.68 -21.87 -8.36
CA GLY A 217 0.38 -22.55 -9.61
C GLY A 217 0.92 -21.81 -10.83
N SER A 218 0.69 -22.38 -12.01
CA SER A 218 1.01 -21.75 -13.29
C SER A 218 -0.22 -21.01 -13.83
N PRO A 219 -0.06 -19.81 -14.39
CA PRO A 219 -1.18 -19.10 -15.01
C PRO A 219 -1.71 -19.88 -16.22
N ASP A 220 -3.03 -19.94 -16.37
CA ASP A 220 -3.68 -20.40 -17.60
C ASP A 220 -3.59 -19.31 -18.67
N ALA A 221 -3.51 -19.69 -19.95
CA ALA A 221 -3.49 -18.74 -21.05
C ALA A 221 -4.80 -17.89 -21.14
N ASN A 222 -5.88 -18.39 -20.54
CA ASN A 222 -7.18 -17.72 -20.47
C ASN A 222 -7.43 -17.04 -19.11
N ASP A 223 -6.43 -16.96 -18.23
CA ASP A 223 -6.57 -16.24 -16.97
C ASP A 223 -6.78 -14.73 -17.26
N GLU A 224 -7.98 -14.26 -16.99
CA GLU A 224 -8.33 -12.85 -17.04
C GLU A 224 -8.36 -12.25 -15.63
N ARG A 225 -8.06 -10.97 -15.53
CA ARG A 225 -8.29 -10.24 -14.27
C ARG A 225 -9.78 -10.29 -13.91
N PRO A 226 -10.14 -10.34 -12.61
CA PRO A 226 -11.53 -10.27 -12.22
C PRO A 226 -12.18 -8.99 -12.76
N ARG A 227 -13.48 -9.03 -13.05
CA ARG A 227 -14.18 -7.88 -13.61
C ARG A 227 -14.33 -6.78 -12.56
N GLN A 228 -13.89 -5.57 -12.90
CA GLN A 228 -14.15 -4.39 -12.09
C GLN A 228 -15.65 -4.09 -12.08
N VAL A 229 -16.16 -3.72 -10.91
CA VAL A 229 -17.49 -3.17 -10.74
C VAL A 229 -17.35 -1.66 -10.96
N LEU A 230 -17.73 -1.20 -12.16
CA LEU A 230 -17.81 0.23 -12.43
C LEU A 230 -18.79 0.86 -11.42
N PRO A 231 -18.47 2.03 -10.83
CA PRO A 231 -19.45 2.74 -10.03
C PRO A 231 -20.69 3.01 -10.89
N PRO A 232 -21.91 2.98 -10.31
CA PRO A 232 -23.12 3.29 -11.04
C PRO A 232 -22.97 4.66 -11.69
N ALA A 233 -23.35 4.76 -12.97
CA ALA A 233 -23.32 6.04 -13.68
C ALA A 233 -24.09 7.08 -12.86
N PRO A 234 -23.59 8.32 -12.72
CA PRO A 234 -24.29 9.34 -11.96
C PRO A 234 -25.70 9.47 -12.51
N THR A 235 -26.70 9.30 -11.64
CA THR A 235 -28.10 9.43 -12.01
C THR A 235 -28.26 10.80 -12.66
N ARG A 236 -28.57 10.80 -13.96
CA ARG A 236 -28.81 12.02 -14.71
C ARG A 236 -29.87 12.80 -13.93
N SER A 237 -29.50 13.93 -13.31
CA SER A 237 -30.50 14.76 -12.64
C SER A 237 -31.48 15.15 -13.72
N VAL A 238 -32.70 14.62 -13.62
CA VAL A 238 -33.78 15.06 -14.48
C VAL A 238 -34.01 16.50 -14.06
N ASN A 239 -33.50 17.44 -14.86
CA ASN A 239 -33.90 18.84 -14.75
C ASN A 239 -35.42 18.84 -14.91
N SER A 240 -36.13 18.94 -13.80
CA SER A 240 -37.54 19.29 -13.77
C SER A 240 -37.65 20.75 -14.21
N GLY A 241 -37.49 20.96 -15.51
CA GLY A 241 -37.80 22.23 -16.15
C GLY A 241 -39.28 22.48 -15.96
N ASN A 242 -39.60 23.41 -15.06
CA ASN A 242 -40.93 23.96 -14.91
C ASN A 242 -41.38 24.53 -16.27
N PRO A 243 -42.50 24.08 -16.85
CA PRO A 243 -43.05 24.74 -18.03
C PRO A 243 -43.65 26.07 -17.59
N SER A 244 -42.97 27.17 -17.89
CA SER A 244 -43.53 28.51 -17.80
C SER A 244 -44.71 28.61 -18.78
N ARG A 245 -45.94 28.55 -18.23
CA ARG A 245 -47.17 28.91 -18.95
C ARG A 245 -47.09 30.38 -19.35
N SER A 246 -46.90 30.66 -20.64
CA SER A 246 -47.18 31.97 -21.21
C SER A 246 -48.68 32.20 -21.21
N ALA A 247 -49.16 33.07 -20.33
CA ALA A 247 -50.51 33.62 -20.42
C ALA A 247 -50.52 34.68 -21.52
N SER A 248 -51.09 34.32 -22.66
CA SER A 248 -51.60 35.24 -23.66
C SER A 248 -52.83 35.96 -23.10
N ASN A 249 -52.89 37.27 -23.20
CA ASN A 249 -54.14 38.03 -23.15
C ASN A 249 -54.00 39.31 -24.00
N PRO A 250 -55.13 39.88 -24.44
CA PRO A 250 -55.46 40.17 -25.85
C PRO A 250 -54.76 41.36 -26.49
#